data_AF-L8DEB7-F1
#
_entry.id   AF-L8DEB7-F1
#
_cell.length_a   1.000
_cell.length_b   1.000
_cell.length_c   1.000
_cell.angle_alpha   90.00
_cell.angle_beta   90.00
_cell.angle_gamma   90.00
#
_symmetry.space_group_name_H-M   'P 1'
#
loop_
_entity.id
_entity.type
_entity.pdbx_description
1 polymer ?
#
loop_
_entity_poly.entity_id
_entity_poly.type
_entity_poly.pdbx_seq_one_letter_code
_entity_poly.pdbx_strand_id
1 'polypeptide(L)'
;MAAQPNFSSVMTVLRERAEEILIDDAISVSADDAIGGGTRCSATACTQIAAKKLCVGHHDRWKSAGRPELDAWDPGPEPVGSKTLSLSGLPVPLKWELAYAIALTREDPDPPTMRLSSMQNFIRVLEASGITSLMGHPETAWPIMKAQRTAAGTMKLKPGLLTYAIDAVDQLHGRGGIDDEYHLDVWRVRRIRLHKRTNGTILRFTEIGRPWLRDAVKQFIKWRNETEYSITCMQRDVITLTRLSTALHLVAGPHATPSD
;
A
#
# COMPACT_ATOMS: atom_id res chain seq x y z
N MET A 1 -22.52 6.78 -17.30
CA MET A 1 -21.10 7.01 -17.62
C MET A 1 -20.64 8.23 -16.85
N ALA A 2 -20.09 8.05 -15.65
CA ALA A 2 -19.39 9.14 -14.99
C ALA A 2 -18.12 9.42 -15.81
N ALA A 3 -17.89 10.68 -16.21
CA ALA A 3 -16.68 11.06 -16.91
C ALA A 3 -15.48 10.76 -16.00
N GLN A 4 -14.49 10.03 -16.51
CA GLN A 4 -13.24 9.82 -15.78
C GLN A 4 -12.61 11.18 -15.47
N PRO A 5 -12.14 11.40 -14.23
CA PRO A 5 -11.56 12.69 -13.86
C PRO A 5 -10.31 12.96 -14.71
N ASN A 6 -10.21 14.17 -15.27
CA ASN A 6 -9.00 14.63 -15.95
C ASN A 6 -7.82 14.61 -14.95
N PHE A 7 -6.61 14.28 -15.40
CA PHE A 7 -5.38 14.23 -14.60
C PHE A 7 -5.16 15.50 -13.76
N SER A 8 -5.48 16.68 -14.32
CA SER A 8 -5.40 17.95 -13.59
C SER A 8 -6.36 18.02 -12.40
N SER A 9 -7.54 17.39 -12.48
CA SER A 9 -8.51 17.33 -11.39
C SER A 9 -8.05 16.40 -10.27
N VAL A 10 -7.51 15.23 -10.63
CA VAL A 10 -6.98 14.26 -9.66
C VAL A 10 -5.81 14.85 -8.86
N MET A 11 -4.89 15.54 -9.53
CA MET A 11 -3.76 16.20 -8.85
C MET A 11 -4.22 17.30 -7.88
N THR A 12 -5.26 18.05 -8.20
CA THR A 12 -5.85 19.03 -7.29
C THR A 12 -6.40 18.36 -6.04
N VAL A 13 -7.22 17.31 -6.19
CA VAL A 13 -7.80 16.60 -5.04
C VAL A 13 -6.71 15.95 -4.19
N LEU A 14 -5.69 15.32 -4.80
CA LEU A 14 -4.55 14.77 -4.07
C LEU A 14 -3.85 15.84 -3.23
N ARG A 15 -3.58 17.00 -3.83
CA ARG A 15 -2.91 18.10 -3.15
C ARG A 15 -3.75 18.62 -1.98
N GLU A 16 -5.03 18.92 -2.20
CA GLU A 16 -5.93 19.45 -1.17
C GLU A 16 -6.03 18.50 0.03
N ARG A 17 -6.27 17.21 -0.22
CA ARG A 17 -6.35 16.20 0.87
C ARG A 17 -5.00 15.94 1.53
N ALA A 18 -3.90 16.03 0.79
CA ALA A 18 -2.56 15.90 1.37
C ALA A 18 -2.22 17.09 2.27
N GLU A 19 -2.55 18.32 1.86
CA GLU A 19 -2.27 19.56 2.61
C GLU A 19 -3.02 19.62 3.96
N GLU A 20 -4.12 18.88 4.14
CA GLU A 20 -4.80 18.75 5.43
C GLU A 20 -3.89 18.14 6.53
N ILE A 21 -2.94 17.27 6.15
CA ILE A 21 -2.09 16.56 7.11
C ILE A 21 -0.58 16.80 6.90
N LEU A 22 -0.19 17.31 5.74
CA LEU A 22 1.20 17.54 5.33
C LEU A 22 1.54 19.03 5.47
N ILE A 23 2.23 19.38 6.54
CA ILE A 23 2.67 20.75 6.84
C ILE A 23 4.19 20.79 6.74
N ASP A 24 4.75 21.67 5.90
CA ASP A 24 6.19 21.78 5.65
C ASP A 24 6.86 20.42 5.35
N ASP A 25 6.23 19.64 4.48
CA ASP A 25 6.63 18.27 4.12
C ASP A 25 6.69 17.29 5.30
N ALA A 26 6.01 17.58 6.41
CA ALA A 26 5.95 16.73 7.58
C ALA A 26 4.51 16.39 7.99
N ILE A 27 4.28 15.14 8.37
CA ILE A 27 3.01 14.67 8.93
C ILE A 27 3.20 14.44 10.43
N SER A 28 2.39 15.11 11.25
CA SER A 28 2.35 14.83 12.69
C SER A 28 1.69 13.48 12.95
N VAL A 29 2.32 12.68 13.79
CA VAL A 29 1.85 11.35 14.19
C VAL A 29 1.74 11.20 15.71
N SER A 30 0.72 10.48 16.12
CA SER A 30 0.37 10.11 17.48
C SER A 30 0.51 8.60 17.66
N ALA A 31 0.42 8.12 18.91
CA ALA A 31 0.50 6.69 19.20
C ALA A 31 -0.61 5.87 18.52
N ASP A 32 -1.79 6.46 18.35
CA ASP A 32 -2.98 5.76 17.86
C ASP A 32 -3.10 5.75 16.34
N ASP A 33 -2.26 6.52 15.63
CA ASP A 33 -2.24 6.50 14.18
C ASP A 33 -1.86 5.09 13.67
N ALA A 34 -2.70 4.54 12.78
CA ALA A 34 -2.45 3.24 12.17
C ALA A 34 -1.10 3.21 11.43
N ILE A 35 -0.76 4.32 10.78
CA ILE A 35 0.51 4.54 10.08
C ILE A 35 1.35 5.56 10.83
N GLY A 36 2.57 5.17 11.17
CA GLY A 36 3.49 6.03 11.90
C GLY A 36 3.30 6.04 13.41
N GLY A 37 2.24 5.40 13.94
CA GLY A 37 2.01 5.29 15.37
C GLY A 37 2.90 4.26 16.08
N GLY A 38 2.54 3.92 17.31
CA GLY A 38 3.35 3.07 18.15
C GLY A 38 2.74 2.81 19.53
N THR A 39 3.59 2.42 20.47
CA THR A 39 3.14 2.26 21.86
C THR A 39 2.79 3.63 22.44
N ARG A 40 1.62 3.76 23.06
CA ARG A 40 1.21 4.99 23.75
C ARG A 40 2.06 5.22 25.00
N CYS A 41 2.33 6.48 25.31
CA CYS A 41 2.93 6.89 26.59
C CYS A 41 2.10 6.36 27.77
N SER A 42 2.77 5.84 28.80
CA SER A 42 2.14 5.37 30.03
C SER A 42 1.60 6.50 30.91
N ALA A 43 2.01 7.76 30.67
CA ALA A 43 1.40 8.91 31.35
C ALA A 43 -0.07 9.04 30.92
N THR A 44 -0.97 9.13 31.90
CA THR A 44 -2.42 9.20 31.68
C THR A 44 -2.78 10.31 30.69
N ALA A 45 -3.69 10.01 29.76
CA ALA A 45 -4.16 10.90 28.70
C ALA A 45 -3.11 11.39 27.67
N CYS A 46 -1.85 10.96 27.76
CA CYS A 46 -0.85 11.33 26.77
C CYS A 46 -1.00 10.51 25.47
N THR A 47 -1.09 11.19 24.34
CA THR A 47 -1.26 10.57 23.02
C THR A 47 0.07 10.34 22.27
N GLN A 48 1.17 10.82 22.84
CA GLN A 48 2.50 10.71 22.23
C GLN A 48 3.02 9.28 22.14
N ILE A 49 3.86 9.05 21.13
CA ILE A 49 4.55 7.76 20.92
C ILE A 49 5.65 7.58 21.98
N ALA A 50 5.57 6.47 22.71
CA ALA A 50 6.60 6.05 23.65
C ALA A 50 7.77 5.36 22.94
N ALA A 51 8.99 5.65 23.38
CA ALA A 51 10.16 4.85 23.00
C ALA A 51 10.24 3.54 23.80
N LYS A 52 9.78 3.58 25.05
CA LYS A 52 9.61 2.43 25.95
C LYS A 52 8.27 2.57 26.68
N LYS A 53 8.28 3.06 27.92
CA LYS A 53 7.09 3.38 28.70
C LYS A 53 6.63 4.83 28.53
N LEU A 54 7.57 5.76 28.36
CA LEU A 54 7.29 7.20 28.25
C LEU A 54 7.67 7.74 26.88
N CYS A 55 6.98 8.82 26.47
CA CYS A 55 7.43 9.68 25.37
C CYS A 55 8.69 10.46 25.80
N VAL A 56 9.36 11.13 24.85
CA VAL A 56 10.60 11.85 25.14
C VAL A 56 10.41 12.93 26.21
N GLY A 57 9.36 13.77 26.07
CA GLY A 57 9.12 14.85 27.01
C GLY A 57 8.80 14.36 28.44
N HIS A 58 7.95 13.33 28.59
CA HIS A 58 7.70 12.76 29.92
C HIS A 58 8.90 12.00 30.46
N HIS A 59 9.67 11.31 29.62
CA HIS A 59 10.89 10.65 30.06
C HIS A 59 11.91 11.65 30.63
N ASP A 60 12.07 12.81 30.01
CA ASP A 60 13.01 13.84 30.47
C ASP A 60 12.55 14.47 31.78
N ARG A 61 11.24 14.69 31.96
CA ARG A 61 10.68 15.14 33.25
C ARG A 61 10.84 14.09 34.34
N TRP A 62 10.51 12.83 34.05
CA TRP A 62 10.69 11.71 34.97
C TRP A 62 12.14 11.57 35.42
N LYS A 63 13.08 11.70 34.47
CA LYS A 63 14.52 11.71 34.75
C LYS A 63 14.92 12.90 35.63
N SER A 64 14.39 14.09 35.36
CA SER A 64 14.66 15.30 36.13
C SER A 64 14.09 15.25 37.54
N ALA A 65 12.99 14.52 37.75
CA ALA A 65 12.37 14.26 39.04
C ALA A 65 13.08 13.18 39.87
N GLY A 66 14.22 12.65 39.41
CA GLY A 66 14.96 11.62 40.14
C GLY A 66 14.50 10.18 39.88
N ARG A 67 13.74 9.95 38.80
CA ARG A 67 13.22 8.63 38.39
C ARG A 67 12.33 7.95 39.46
N PRO A 68 11.29 8.63 39.95
CA PRO A 68 10.33 8.05 40.90
C PRO A 68 9.60 6.83 40.32
N GLU A 69 8.87 6.09 41.15
CA GLU A 69 7.97 5.04 40.67
C GLU A 69 6.92 5.62 39.71
N LEU A 70 6.75 5.01 38.53
CA LEU A 70 5.93 5.58 37.46
C LEU A 70 4.46 5.74 37.83
N ASP A 71 3.91 4.79 38.60
CA ASP A 71 2.49 4.77 38.96
C ASP A 71 2.15 5.83 40.04
N ALA A 72 3.16 6.30 40.80
CA ALA A 72 3.02 7.32 41.83
C ALA A 72 3.54 8.70 41.40
N TRP A 73 4.08 8.81 40.19
CA TRP A 73 4.68 10.03 39.67
C TRP A 73 3.64 10.88 38.93
N ASP A 74 3.55 12.17 39.27
CA ASP A 74 2.78 13.14 38.48
C ASP A 74 3.58 13.56 37.23
N PRO A 75 3.15 13.15 36.01
CA PRO A 75 3.85 13.46 34.78
C PRO A 75 3.69 14.93 34.34
N GLY A 76 2.74 15.65 34.95
CA GLY A 76 2.30 16.96 34.49
C GLY A 76 1.62 16.91 33.11
N PRO A 77 1.42 18.08 32.46
CA PRO A 77 0.67 18.16 31.20
C PRO A 77 1.37 17.41 30.06
N GLU A 78 0.63 17.05 29.02
CA GLU A 78 1.21 16.44 27.82
C GLU A 78 2.30 17.35 27.22
N PRO A 79 3.49 16.83 26.91
CA PRO A 79 4.53 17.60 26.26
C PRO A 79 4.08 18.10 24.88
N VAL A 80 4.42 19.34 24.57
CA VAL A 80 4.19 19.92 23.24
C VAL A 80 5.19 19.33 22.25
N GLY A 81 4.72 19.03 21.04
CA GLY A 81 5.55 18.54 19.95
C GLY A 81 5.31 17.07 19.67
N SER A 82 4.41 16.80 18.71
CA SER A 82 4.19 15.46 18.20
C SER A 82 5.40 14.94 17.42
N LYS A 83 5.58 13.63 17.39
CA LYS A 83 6.52 13.02 16.45
C LYS A 83 6.06 13.35 15.03
N THR A 84 7.02 13.57 14.14
CA THR A 84 6.73 13.86 12.73
C THR A 84 7.34 12.81 11.81
N LEU A 85 6.64 12.55 10.71
CA LEU A 85 7.12 11.80 9.55
C LEU A 85 7.47 12.82 8.46
N SER A 86 8.75 12.94 8.12
CA SER A 86 9.15 13.80 6.98
C SER A 86 8.99 13.06 5.67
N LEU A 87 8.37 13.73 4.69
CA LEU A 87 8.25 13.33 3.28
C LEU A 87 9.09 14.23 2.36
N SER A 88 9.98 15.05 2.92
CA SER A 88 10.74 16.07 2.18
C SER A 88 11.64 15.51 1.07
N GLY A 89 12.13 14.27 1.22
CA GLY A 89 12.93 13.60 0.19
C GLY A 89 12.12 12.99 -0.96
N LEU A 90 10.78 12.97 -0.87
CA LEU A 90 9.92 12.41 -1.92
C LEU A 90 9.54 13.49 -2.96
N PRO A 91 9.63 13.16 -4.27
CA PRO A 91 9.20 14.08 -5.33
C PRO A 91 7.68 14.24 -5.35
N VAL A 92 7.21 15.30 -6.01
CA VAL A 92 5.81 15.45 -6.43
C VAL A 92 5.60 14.65 -7.73
N PRO A 93 4.52 13.85 -7.87
CA PRO A 93 3.35 13.77 -6.97
C PRO A 93 3.46 12.72 -5.85
N LEU A 94 4.51 11.89 -5.80
CA LEU A 94 4.63 10.79 -4.83
C LEU A 94 4.40 11.22 -3.37
N LYS A 95 4.86 12.41 -2.98
CA LYS A 95 4.64 12.92 -1.63
C LYS A 95 3.16 13.15 -1.31
N TRP A 96 2.39 13.67 -2.28
CA TRP A 96 0.96 13.90 -2.13
C TRP A 96 0.18 12.59 -2.19
N GLU A 97 0.58 11.67 -3.08
CA GLU A 97 -0.02 10.34 -3.16
C GLU A 97 0.12 9.57 -1.83
N LEU A 98 1.30 9.63 -1.21
CA LEU A 98 1.55 8.97 0.07
C LEU A 98 0.83 9.67 1.23
N ALA A 99 0.85 11.01 1.28
CA ALA A 99 0.12 11.78 2.30
C ALA A 99 -1.39 11.55 2.20
N TYR A 100 -1.96 11.56 0.99
CA TYR A 100 -3.35 11.23 0.72
C TYR A 100 -3.71 9.84 1.28
N ALA A 101 -2.91 8.82 0.99
CA ALA A 101 -3.15 7.48 1.51
C ALA A 101 -3.10 7.43 3.04
N ILE A 102 -2.15 8.13 3.68
CA ILE A 102 -2.06 8.23 5.14
C ILE A 102 -3.31 8.92 5.72
N ALA A 103 -3.80 9.99 5.09
CA ALA A 103 -5.03 10.67 5.52
C ALA A 103 -6.21 9.71 5.51
N LEU A 104 -6.39 8.93 4.45
CA LEU A 104 -7.45 7.91 4.38
C LEU A 104 -7.35 6.85 5.48
N THR A 105 -6.13 6.45 5.88
CA THR A 105 -5.98 5.46 6.96
C THR A 105 -6.51 5.94 8.32
N ARG A 106 -6.70 7.25 8.52
CA ARG A 106 -7.30 7.81 9.74
C ARG A 106 -8.82 7.73 9.74
N GLU A 107 -9.42 7.67 8.57
CA GLU A 107 -10.87 7.60 8.37
C GLU A 107 -11.36 6.15 8.17
N ASP A 108 -10.46 5.25 7.76
CA ASP A 108 -10.74 3.84 7.53
C ASP A 108 -10.93 3.07 8.85
N PRO A 109 -12.02 2.31 9.03
CA PRO A 109 -12.23 1.48 10.22
C PRO A 109 -11.31 0.24 10.30
N ASP A 110 -10.66 -0.16 9.21
CA ASP A 110 -9.77 -1.34 9.16
C ASP A 110 -8.51 -1.07 8.29
N PRO A 111 -7.69 -0.05 8.67
CA PRO A 111 -6.55 0.37 7.88
C PRO A 111 -5.36 -0.59 8.00
N PRO A 112 -4.42 -0.59 7.03
CA PRO A 112 -3.12 -1.20 7.24
C PRO A 112 -2.39 -0.52 8.40
N THR A 113 -1.62 -1.28 9.18
CA THR A 113 -0.85 -0.75 10.31
C THR A 113 0.65 -0.80 10.06
N MET A 114 1.36 0.26 10.46
CA MET A 114 2.81 0.36 10.35
C MET A 114 3.39 1.27 11.43
N ARG A 115 4.28 0.73 12.27
CA ARG A 115 4.97 1.51 13.32
C ARG A 115 5.86 2.63 12.75
N LEU A 116 6.06 3.70 13.53
CA LEU A 116 6.92 4.85 13.20
C LEU A 116 8.26 4.46 12.54
N SER A 117 9.05 3.61 13.20
CA SER A 117 10.37 3.21 12.69
C SER A 117 10.29 2.43 11.38
N SER A 118 9.25 1.63 11.18
CA SER A 118 9.01 0.94 9.92
C SER A 118 8.60 1.92 8.82
N MET A 119 7.80 2.93 9.14
CA MET A 119 7.36 3.95 8.20
C MET A 119 8.52 4.86 7.76
N GLN A 120 9.38 5.27 8.69
CA GLN A 120 10.61 6.01 8.38
C GLN A 120 11.54 5.21 7.45
N ASN A 121 11.67 3.91 7.68
CA ASN A 121 12.41 3.03 6.76
C ASN A 121 11.71 2.89 5.41
N PHE A 122 10.38 2.78 5.38
CA PHE A 122 9.59 2.71 4.15
C PHE A 122 9.81 3.95 3.28
N ILE A 123 9.75 5.15 3.85
CA ILE A 123 10.02 6.42 3.16
C ILE A 123 11.45 6.43 2.59
N ARG A 124 12.45 6.07 3.42
CA ARG A 124 13.86 5.98 2.98
C ARG A 124 14.06 5.04 1.79
N VAL A 125 13.33 3.91 1.77
CA VAL A 125 13.37 2.96 0.65
C VAL A 125 12.75 3.59 -0.60
N LEU A 126 11.64 4.30 -0.48
CA LEU A 126 11.03 5.01 -1.61
C LEU A 126 11.98 6.06 -2.18
N GLU A 127 12.61 6.88 -1.33
CA GLU A 127 13.61 7.88 -1.73
C GLU A 127 14.76 7.24 -2.52
N ALA A 128 15.31 6.12 -2.01
CA ALA A 128 16.42 5.42 -2.65
C ALA A 128 16.03 4.67 -3.93
N SER A 129 14.74 4.40 -4.14
CA SER A 129 14.26 3.65 -5.31
C SER A 129 14.18 4.50 -6.58
N GLY A 130 14.19 5.83 -6.47
CA GLY A 130 14.02 6.75 -7.59
C GLY A 130 12.60 6.77 -8.17
N ILE A 131 11.64 6.14 -7.50
CA ILE A 131 10.22 6.16 -7.91
C ILE A 131 9.68 7.58 -7.73
N THR A 132 9.00 8.09 -8.77
CA THR A 132 8.48 9.45 -8.79
C THR A 132 6.96 9.55 -8.61
N SER A 133 6.24 8.45 -8.77
CA SER A 133 4.78 8.32 -8.55
C SER A 133 4.39 6.87 -8.31
N LEU A 134 3.39 6.66 -7.45
CA LEU A 134 2.68 5.39 -7.24
C LEU A 134 2.05 4.87 -8.54
N MET A 135 1.68 5.77 -9.46
CA MET A 135 1.10 5.42 -10.76
C MET A 135 2.14 5.24 -11.86
N GLY A 136 3.40 5.57 -11.62
CA GLY A 136 4.47 5.49 -12.62
C GLY A 136 4.92 4.07 -12.95
N HIS A 137 4.57 3.08 -12.14
CA HIS A 137 5.03 1.70 -12.30
C HIS A 137 3.91 0.68 -12.08
N PRO A 138 3.84 -0.39 -12.90
CA PRO A 138 2.92 -1.49 -12.63
C PRO A 138 3.28 -2.12 -11.28
N GLU A 139 2.28 -2.54 -10.49
CA GLU A 139 2.48 -3.07 -9.13
C GLU A 139 3.55 -4.19 -9.06
N THR A 140 3.68 -4.95 -10.13
CA THR A 140 4.64 -6.06 -10.26
C THR A 140 6.11 -5.62 -10.33
N ALA A 141 6.36 -4.34 -10.64
CA ALA A 141 7.68 -3.72 -10.70
C ALA A 141 8.10 -3.10 -9.36
N TRP A 142 7.22 -3.09 -8.36
CA TRP A 142 7.55 -2.52 -7.05
C TRP A 142 8.51 -3.45 -6.29
N PRO A 143 9.43 -2.90 -5.48
CA PRO A 143 10.39 -3.66 -4.68
C PRO A 143 9.76 -4.43 -3.49
N ILE A 144 8.47 -4.75 -3.60
CA ILE A 144 7.72 -5.60 -2.67
C ILE A 144 8.19 -7.06 -2.78
N MET A 145 8.37 -7.56 -4.01
CA MET A 145 8.55 -9.00 -4.27
C MET A 145 10.01 -9.42 -4.44
N LYS A 146 10.90 -8.48 -4.79
CA LYS A 146 12.33 -8.73 -4.96
C LYS A 146 13.08 -7.87 -3.97
N ALA A 147 13.85 -8.51 -3.10
CA ALA A 147 14.85 -7.86 -2.27
C ALA A 147 15.79 -7.04 -3.18
N GLN A 148 15.58 -5.73 -3.25
CA GLN A 148 16.43 -4.87 -4.07
C GLN A 148 17.68 -4.56 -3.24
N ARG A 149 18.83 -4.95 -3.77
CA ARG A 149 20.13 -4.56 -3.19
C ARG A 149 20.40 -3.13 -3.61
N THR A 150 20.40 -2.21 -2.66
CA THR A 150 20.90 -0.85 -2.86
C THR A 150 22.24 -0.70 -2.15
N ALA A 151 22.92 0.44 -2.35
CA ALA A 151 24.10 0.79 -1.58
C ALA A 151 23.84 0.81 -0.05
N ALA A 152 22.57 0.96 0.36
CA ALA A 152 22.13 0.95 1.75
C ALA A 152 21.68 -0.43 2.27
N GLY A 153 21.82 -1.50 1.48
CA GLY A 153 21.46 -2.89 1.86
C GLY A 153 20.21 -3.42 1.15
N THR A 154 19.66 -4.53 1.66
CA THR A 154 18.44 -5.15 1.11
C THR A 154 17.20 -4.39 1.57
N MET A 155 16.51 -3.75 0.63
CA MET A 155 15.28 -3.03 0.89
C MET A 155 14.06 -3.92 0.64
N LYS A 156 13.12 -3.96 1.60
CA LYS A 156 11.81 -4.61 1.46
C LYS A 156 10.72 -3.65 1.88
N LEU A 157 9.89 -3.21 0.93
CA LEU A 157 8.68 -2.45 1.25
C LEU A 157 7.64 -3.39 1.85
N LYS A 158 6.99 -2.94 2.93
CA LYS A 158 5.85 -3.67 3.49
C LYS A 158 4.66 -3.52 2.54
N PRO A 159 4.08 -4.63 2.03
CA PRO A 159 3.07 -4.54 0.97
C PRO A 159 1.80 -3.83 1.42
N GLY A 160 1.34 -4.00 2.67
CA GLY A 160 0.02 -3.50 3.11
C GLY A 160 -0.24 -2.02 2.81
N LEU A 161 0.61 -1.11 3.31
CA LEU A 161 0.47 0.32 3.05
C LEU A 161 0.66 0.67 1.57
N LEU A 162 1.63 0.04 0.90
CA LEU A 162 1.91 0.36 -0.50
C LEU A 162 0.74 -0.03 -1.40
N THR A 163 0.20 -1.24 -1.25
CA THR A 163 -0.95 -1.70 -2.02
C THR A 163 -2.20 -0.88 -1.71
N TYR A 164 -2.39 -0.48 -0.44
CA TYR A 164 -3.47 0.42 -0.04
C TYR A 164 -3.35 1.79 -0.72
N ALA A 165 -2.15 2.38 -0.72
CA ALA A 165 -1.90 3.69 -1.32
C ALA A 165 -2.09 3.65 -2.85
N ILE A 166 -1.60 2.60 -3.52
CA ILE A 166 -1.84 2.39 -4.96
C ILE A 166 -3.35 2.30 -5.25
N ASP A 167 -4.10 1.51 -4.46
CA ASP A 167 -5.53 1.34 -4.68
C ASP A 167 -6.32 2.64 -4.43
N ALA A 168 -5.97 3.39 -3.39
CA ALA A 168 -6.57 4.68 -3.09
C ALA A 168 -6.36 5.70 -4.22
N VAL A 169 -5.13 5.81 -4.73
CA VAL A 169 -4.82 6.71 -5.85
C VAL A 169 -5.51 6.24 -7.13
N ASP A 170 -5.56 4.94 -7.39
CA ASP A 170 -6.31 4.39 -8.52
C ASP A 170 -7.80 4.74 -8.44
N GLN A 171 -8.43 4.54 -7.27
CA GLN A 171 -9.83 4.86 -7.05
C GLN A 171 -10.11 6.34 -7.29
N LEU A 172 -9.20 7.22 -6.88
CA LEU A 172 -9.30 8.66 -7.14
C LEU A 172 -9.24 8.99 -8.64
N HIS A 173 -8.51 8.21 -9.44
CA HIS A 173 -8.53 8.31 -10.91
C HIS A 173 -9.78 7.67 -11.54
N GLY A 174 -10.73 7.20 -10.75
CA GLY A 174 -11.89 6.45 -11.23
C GLY A 174 -11.55 5.03 -11.70
N ARG A 175 -10.35 4.51 -11.37
CA ARG A 175 -9.93 3.12 -11.63
C ARG A 175 -10.16 2.33 -10.35
N GLY A 176 -11.27 1.63 -10.25
CA GLY A 176 -11.82 1.27 -8.94
C GLY A 176 -12.41 -0.12 -8.91
N GLY A 177 -13.25 -0.36 -9.90
CA GLY A 177 -14.19 -1.46 -9.89
C GLY A 177 -13.51 -2.81 -10.05
N ILE A 178 -14.17 -3.82 -9.50
CA ILE A 178 -13.86 -5.22 -9.83
C ILE A 178 -13.92 -5.47 -11.34
N ASP A 179 -14.84 -4.79 -12.04
CA ASP A 179 -14.96 -4.87 -13.50
C ASP A 179 -13.76 -4.24 -14.22
N ASP A 180 -13.28 -3.07 -13.76
CA ASP A 180 -12.05 -2.46 -14.29
C ASP A 180 -10.88 -3.43 -14.17
N GLU A 181 -10.77 -4.13 -13.05
CA GLU A 181 -9.71 -5.10 -12.80
C GLU A 181 -9.82 -6.29 -13.76
N TYR A 182 -11.03 -6.81 -14.01
CA TYR A 182 -11.25 -7.91 -14.95
C TYR A 182 -10.93 -7.56 -16.41
N HIS A 183 -11.00 -6.28 -16.79
CA HIS A 183 -10.60 -5.84 -18.13
C HIS A 183 -9.08 -5.92 -18.35
N LEU A 184 -8.26 -5.83 -17.31
CA LEU A 184 -6.80 -5.88 -17.40
C LEU A 184 -6.27 -7.31 -17.67
N ASP A 185 -5.02 -7.41 -18.12
CA ASP A 185 -4.30 -8.69 -18.28
C ASP A 185 -3.44 -9.06 -17.06
N VAL A 186 -3.50 -8.24 -16.02
CA VAL A 186 -2.90 -8.48 -14.71
C VAL A 186 -3.94 -8.12 -13.66
N TRP A 187 -4.41 -9.12 -12.92
CA TRP A 187 -5.44 -8.93 -11.89
C TRP A 187 -4.81 -8.94 -10.50
N ARG A 188 -5.11 -7.93 -9.71
CA ARG A 188 -4.79 -7.82 -8.29
C ARG A 188 -5.84 -8.58 -7.50
N VAL A 189 -5.42 -9.67 -6.85
CA VAL A 189 -6.36 -10.58 -6.16
C VAL A 189 -7.15 -9.87 -5.08
N ARG A 190 -6.53 -8.92 -4.37
CA ARG A 190 -7.19 -8.10 -3.34
C ARG A 190 -8.30 -7.19 -3.87
N ARG A 191 -8.37 -6.93 -5.19
CA ARG A 191 -9.40 -6.09 -5.82
C ARG A 191 -10.55 -6.90 -6.43
N ILE A 192 -10.36 -8.20 -6.63
CA ILE A 192 -11.39 -9.12 -7.16
C ILE A 192 -12.01 -10.03 -6.08
N ARG A 193 -11.39 -10.12 -4.90
CA ARG A 193 -11.90 -10.91 -3.76
C ARG A 193 -12.29 -10.01 -2.59
N LEU A 194 -13.38 -10.37 -1.91
CA LEU A 194 -13.82 -9.76 -0.64
C LEU A 194 -12.92 -10.13 0.57
N HIS A 195 -11.82 -10.86 0.36
CA HIS A 195 -10.88 -11.21 1.43
C HIS A 195 -9.72 -10.22 1.48
N LYS A 196 -9.82 -9.29 2.42
CA LYS A 196 -8.97 -8.10 2.61
C LYS A 196 -7.46 -8.36 2.84
N ARG A 197 -6.96 -9.59 2.89
CA ARG A 197 -5.59 -9.91 3.35
C ARG A 197 -4.72 -10.71 2.37
N THR A 198 -4.91 -10.56 1.06
CA THR A 198 -3.92 -11.05 0.08
C THR A 198 -2.99 -9.93 -0.36
N ASN A 199 -1.96 -9.69 0.45
CA ASN A 199 -1.00 -8.61 0.20
C ASN A 199 -0.14 -8.92 -1.04
N GLY A 200 -0.32 -8.13 -2.12
CA GLY A 200 0.53 -8.14 -3.31
C GLY A 200 0.37 -9.36 -4.25
N THR A 201 -0.66 -10.19 -4.06
CA THR A 201 -0.91 -11.33 -4.96
C THR A 201 -1.51 -10.86 -6.28
N ILE A 202 -0.89 -11.27 -7.38
CA ILE A 202 -1.33 -10.97 -8.75
C ILE A 202 -1.61 -12.26 -9.53
N LEU A 203 -2.57 -12.21 -10.45
CA LEU A 203 -2.77 -13.20 -11.51
C LEU A 203 -2.36 -12.55 -12.83
N ARG A 204 -1.41 -13.17 -13.55
CA ARG A 204 -0.84 -12.62 -14.77
C ARG A 204 -1.29 -13.47 -15.96
N PHE A 205 -1.92 -12.82 -16.94
CA PHE A 205 -2.40 -13.45 -18.17
C PHE A 205 -1.56 -13.05 -19.39
N THR A 206 -0.62 -12.11 -19.24
CA THR A 206 0.24 -11.59 -20.32
C THR A 206 1.08 -12.66 -21.01
N GLU A 207 1.39 -13.77 -20.31
CA GLU A 207 2.14 -14.90 -20.87
C GLU A 207 1.31 -15.74 -21.85
N ILE A 208 -0.01 -15.59 -21.85
CA ILE A 208 -0.92 -16.24 -22.80
C ILE A 208 -0.94 -15.36 -24.06
N GLY A 209 -0.10 -15.70 -25.04
CA GLY A 209 0.10 -14.87 -26.24
C GLY A 209 -1.14 -14.69 -27.12
N ARG A 210 -2.03 -15.68 -27.18
CA ARG A 210 -3.25 -15.64 -28.03
C ARG A 210 -4.40 -14.88 -27.36
N PRO A 211 -4.94 -13.80 -27.97
CA PRO A 211 -6.00 -12.99 -27.36
C PRO A 211 -7.26 -13.78 -27.00
N TRP A 212 -7.81 -14.57 -27.93
CA TRP A 212 -9.04 -15.34 -27.67
C TRP A 212 -8.89 -16.31 -26.49
N LEU A 213 -7.72 -16.96 -26.37
CA LEU A 213 -7.45 -17.91 -25.30
C LEU A 213 -7.21 -17.17 -23.98
N ARG A 214 -6.55 -16.01 -24.03
CA ARG A 214 -6.38 -15.14 -22.86
C ARG A 214 -7.74 -14.72 -22.31
N ASP A 215 -8.65 -14.29 -23.18
CA ASP A 215 -10.00 -13.88 -22.79
C ASP A 215 -10.79 -15.06 -22.24
N ALA A 216 -10.72 -16.24 -22.87
CA ALA A 216 -11.37 -17.46 -22.36
C ALA A 216 -10.83 -17.86 -20.96
N VAL A 217 -9.52 -17.80 -20.75
CA VAL A 217 -8.89 -18.09 -19.46
C VAL A 217 -9.28 -17.04 -18.42
N LYS A 218 -9.32 -15.76 -18.78
CA LYS A 218 -9.83 -14.69 -17.90
C LYS A 218 -11.27 -14.98 -17.48
N GLN A 219 -12.18 -15.30 -18.42
CA GLN A 219 -13.56 -15.64 -18.10
C GLN A 219 -13.68 -16.88 -17.19
N PHE A 220 -12.89 -17.92 -17.44
CA PHE A 220 -12.85 -19.10 -16.57
C PHE A 220 -12.42 -18.75 -15.13
N ILE A 221 -11.36 -17.94 -14.98
CA ILE A 221 -10.88 -17.52 -13.65
C ILE A 221 -11.87 -16.57 -12.97
N LYS A 222 -12.54 -15.68 -13.71
CA LYS A 222 -13.65 -14.87 -13.19
C LYS A 222 -14.79 -15.75 -12.69
N TRP A 223 -15.23 -16.72 -13.49
CA TRP A 223 -16.26 -17.68 -13.07
C TRP A 223 -15.85 -18.41 -11.78
N ARG A 224 -14.60 -18.92 -11.69
CA ARG A 224 -14.12 -19.51 -10.43
C ARG A 224 -14.05 -18.51 -9.29
N ASN A 225 -13.82 -17.23 -9.56
CA ASN A 225 -13.86 -16.19 -8.54
C ASN A 225 -15.27 -16.02 -7.96
N GLU A 226 -16.29 -16.21 -8.78
CA GLU A 226 -17.69 -16.07 -8.39
C GLU A 226 -18.25 -17.36 -7.75
N THR A 227 -17.75 -18.53 -8.14
CA THR A 227 -18.30 -19.84 -7.71
C THR A 227 -17.44 -20.60 -6.69
N GLU A 228 -16.13 -20.37 -6.65
CA GLU A 228 -15.18 -21.07 -5.76
C GLU A 228 -14.37 -20.10 -4.89
N TYR A 229 -13.82 -20.56 -3.77
CA TYR A 229 -13.12 -19.70 -2.79
C TYR A 229 -11.58 -19.88 -2.73
N SER A 230 -10.98 -20.81 -3.50
CA SER A 230 -9.54 -21.10 -3.37
C SER A 230 -8.66 -20.25 -4.29
N ILE A 231 -7.97 -19.24 -3.73
CA ILE A 231 -6.98 -18.41 -4.43
C ILE A 231 -5.80 -19.26 -4.91
N THR A 232 -5.31 -20.17 -4.07
CA THR A 232 -4.21 -21.08 -4.42
C THR A 232 -4.56 -21.94 -5.64
N CYS A 233 -5.82 -22.39 -5.76
CA CYS A 233 -6.26 -23.11 -6.96
C CYS A 233 -6.32 -22.20 -8.18
N MET A 234 -6.88 -20.98 -8.07
CA MET A 234 -6.89 -20.03 -9.20
C MET A 234 -5.47 -19.74 -9.72
N GLN A 235 -4.49 -19.59 -8.82
CA GLN A 235 -3.08 -19.41 -9.21
C GLN A 235 -2.54 -20.62 -9.97
N ARG A 236 -2.82 -21.83 -9.48
CA ARG A 236 -2.43 -23.08 -10.16
C ARG A 236 -3.10 -23.22 -11.53
N ASP A 237 -4.35 -22.81 -11.65
CA ASP A 237 -5.10 -22.83 -12.89
C ASP A 237 -4.48 -21.89 -13.91
N VAL A 238 -4.17 -20.64 -13.52
CA VAL A 238 -3.46 -19.68 -14.38
C VAL A 238 -2.11 -20.23 -14.84
N ILE A 239 -1.32 -20.83 -13.95
CA ILE A 239 -0.03 -21.46 -14.30
C ILE A 239 -0.23 -22.60 -15.31
N THR A 240 -1.21 -23.46 -15.07
CA THR A 240 -1.48 -24.64 -15.90
C THR A 240 -1.99 -24.25 -17.27
N LEU A 241 -2.93 -23.31 -17.34
CA LEU A 241 -3.49 -22.79 -18.59
C LEU A 241 -2.46 -21.98 -19.40
N THR A 242 -1.54 -21.30 -18.72
CA THR A 242 -0.38 -20.66 -19.38
C THR A 242 0.51 -21.71 -20.05
N ARG A 243 0.86 -22.80 -19.33
CA ARG A 243 1.64 -23.91 -19.90
C ARG A 243 0.94 -24.59 -21.07
N LEU A 244 -0.37 -24.80 -20.96
CA LEU A 244 -1.19 -25.34 -22.05
C LEU A 244 -1.17 -24.40 -23.27
N SER A 245 -1.32 -23.09 -23.07
CA SER A 245 -1.25 -22.09 -24.13
C SER A 245 0.09 -22.15 -24.88
N THR A 246 1.20 -22.28 -24.15
CA THR A 246 2.54 -22.47 -24.73
C THR A 246 2.63 -23.76 -25.54
N ALA A 247 2.15 -24.89 -24.99
CA ALA A 247 2.18 -26.17 -25.70
C ALA A 247 1.34 -26.14 -26.99
N LEU A 248 0.13 -25.60 -26.93
CA LEU A 248 -0.72 -25.41 -28.10
C LEU A 248 -0.07 -24.50 -29.14
N HIS A 249 0.79 -23.55 -28.72
CA HIS A 249 1.42 -22.60 -29.64
C HIS A 249 2.49 -23.30 -30.45
N LEU A 250 3.24 -24.19 -29.80
CA LEU A 250 4.25 -25.04 -30.45
C LEU A 250 3.63 -26.01 -31.45
N VAL A 251 2.45 -26.57 -31.15
CA VAL A 251 1.82 -27.61 -31.99
C VAL A 251 0.96 -27.02 -33.11
N ALA A 252 0.08 -26.07 -32.81
CA ALA A 252 -0.90 -25.55 -33.76
C ALA A 252 -0.47 -24.23 -34.42
N GLY A 253 0.65 -23.65 -33.99
CA GLY A 253 1.15 -22.36 -34.46
C GLY A 253 0.47 -21.14 -33.80
N PRO A 254 1.00 -19.93 -34.07
CA PRO A 254 0.58 -18.68 -33.42
C PRO A 254 -0.87 -18.26 -33.72
N HIS A 255 -1.39 -18.65 -34.89
CA HIS A 255 -2.68 -18.19 -35.40
C HIS A 255 -3.82 -19.19 -35.22
N ALA A 256 -3.60 -20.31 -34.53
CA ALA A 256 -4.66 -21.29 -34.34
C ALA A 256 -5.80 -20.76 -33.45
N THR A 257 -7.02 -21.00 -33.88
CA THR A 257 -8.28 -20.69 -33.20
C THR A 257 -9.12 -21.97 -33.05
N PRO A 258 -10.12 -22.00 -32.14
CA PRO A 258 -11.12 -23.05 -32.14
C PRO A 258 -11.79 -23.14 -33.52
N SER A 259 -12.15 -24.34 -33.95
CA SER A 259 -13.10 -24.52 -35.05
C SER A 259 -14.49 -24.09 -34.58
N ASP A 260 -15.25 -23.43 -35.46
CA ASP A 260 -16.66 -23.10 -35.23
C ASP A 260 -17.53 -24.34 -34.98
#